data_AF-A0AAJ1MMB8-F1
#
_entry.id   AF-A0AAJ1MMB8-F1
#
_cell.length_a   1.000
_cell.length_b   1.000
_cell.length_c   1.000
_cell.angle_alpha   90.00
_cell.angle_beta   90.00
_cell.angle_gamma   90.00
#
_symmetry.space_group_name_H-M   'P 1'
#
loop_
_entity.id
_entity.type
_entity.pdbx_description
1 polymer ?
#
loop_
_entity_poly.entity_id
_entity_poly.type
_entity_poly.pdbx_seq_one_letter_code
_entity_poly.pdbx_strand_id
1 'polypeptide(L)'
;MKTVSRFCILIIISTLFFSACAEPVAPAVDSELLTYSVECSDTSLLADITYLDETNELIKLTDEELPWSVSVEVQDSAFIGVAYLKVEIDSSEVFTSYANDVNTGVSSYKLIDGDADFEASGVEVDDVIYIDPDSLQYTTVDAVDSATTLTLSSDLFEAISTDYFIYEVKTLTATADYNGETLDTVSAESERSLSCLIQESIDL
;
A
#
# COMPACT_ATOMS: atom_id res chain seq x y z
N MET A 1 -19.42 -3.20 18.34
CA MET A 1 -19.31 -1.92 17.59
C MET A 1 -18.01 -2.06 16.82
N LYS A 2 -18.05 -2.30 15.50
CA LYS A 2 -16.83 -2.47 14.69
C LYS A 2 -16.18 -1.10 14.54
N THR A 3 -14.94 -0.96 15.01
CA THR A 3 -14.13 0.23 14.76
C THR A 3 -13.66 0.15 13.31
N VAL A 4 -14.15 1.04 12.45
CA VAL A 4 -13.65 1.17 11.07
C VAL A 4 -12.41 2.04 11.15
N SER A 5 -11.23 1.46 10.94
CA SER A 5 -10.00 2.24 10.80
C SER A 5 -9.89 2.69 9.35
N ARG A 6 -9.81 4.00 9.12
CA ARG A 6 -9.63 4.56 7.78
C ARG A 6 -8.18 4.99 7.67
N PHE A 7 -7.50 4.52 6.62
CA PHE A 7 -6.12 4.88 6.34
C PHE A 7 -6.08 5.90 5.21
N CYS A 8 -5.23 6.92 5.33
CA CYS A 8 -5.04 7.93 4.29
C CYS A 8 -3.65 7.80 3.70
N ILE A 9 -3.57 7.67 2.38
CA ILE A 9 -2.33 7.83 1.62
C ILE A 9 -2.30 9.27 1.13
N LEU A 10 -1.19 9.99 1.30
CA LEU A 10 -1.03 11.36 0.81
C LEU A 10 0.15 11.38 -0.15
N ILE A 11 -0.09 11.43 -1.44
CA ILE A 11 0.96 11.67 -2.44
C ILE A 11 0.89 13.15 -2.85
N ILE A 12 1.95 13.88 -2.55
CA ILE A 12 2.17 15.26 -3.00
C ILE A 12 3.34 15.21 -3.95
N ILE A 13 3.15 15.53 -5.24
CA ILE A 13 4.25 15.72 -6.20
C ILE A 13 4.46 17.23 -6.37
N SER A 14 5.67 17.72 -6.12
CA SER A 14 6.01 19.15 -6.16
C SER A 14 7.18 19.41 -7.11
N THR A 15 6.91 19.84 -8.33
CA THR A 15 7.93 20.30 -9.27
C THR A 15 8.46 21.70 -8.89
N LEU A 16 9.80 21.87 -8.87
CA LEU A 16 10.49 23.13 -8.58
C LEU A 16 11.04 23.71 -9.89
N PHE A 17 10.75 24.99 -10.18
CA PHE A 17 11.22 25.68 -11.39
C PHE A 17 12.54 26.42 -11.20
N PHE A 18 13.43 26.34 -12.19
CA PHE A 18 14.43 27.37 -12.49
C PHE A 18 13.85 28.38 -13.50
N SER A 19 13.78 29.65 -13.10
CA SER A 19 13.34 30.75 -13.97
C SER A 19 14.46 31.18 -14.92
N ALA A 20 14.28 30.95 -16.22
CA ALA A 20 15.09 31.58 -17.26
C ALA A 20 14.22 32.54 -18.10
N CYS A 21 14.46 33.84 -17.94
CA CYS A 21 13.84 34.89 -18.74
C CYS A 21 14.32 34.83 -20.20
N ALA A 22 13.51 34.32 -21.12
CA ALA A 22 13.61 34.58 -22.55
C ALA A 22 12.20 34.64 -23.18
N GLU A 23 11.97 35.56 -24.11
CA GLU A 23 10.67 35.80 -24.75
C GLU A 23 10.19 34.58 -25.56
N PRO A 24 8.90 34.18 -25.47
CA PRO A 24 8.43 32.94 -26.08
C PRO A 24 8.11 33.12 -27.57
N VAL A 25 8.80 32.33 -28.40
CA VAL A 25 8.28 31.90 -29.71
C VAL A 25 7.33 30.74 -29.41
N ALA A 26 6.03 30.87 -29.70
CA ALA A 26 5.04 29.82 -29.43
C ALA A 26 5.39 28.54 -30.21
N PRO A 27 5.87 27.47 -29.55
CA PRO A 27 6.01 26.16 -30.18
C PRO A 27 4.62 25.56 -30.34
N ALA A 28 4.47 24.60 -31.27
CA ALA A 28 3.35 23.68 -31.21
C ALA A 28 3.50 22.89 -29.91
N VAL A 29 2.58 23.07 -28.98
CA VAL A 29 2.53 22.30 -27.74
C VAL A 29 1.95 20.94 -28.10
N ASP A 30 2.80 19.91 -28.18
CA ASP A 30 2.32 18.53 -28.12
C ASP A 30 1.71 18.36 -26.72
N SER A 31 0.46 17.86 -26.65
CA SER A 31 -0.13 17.58 -25.35
C SER A 31 0.62 16.43 -24.69
N GLU A 32 0.93 16.62 -23.41
CA GLU A 32 1.66 15.62 -22.61
C GLU A 32 0.67 14.92 -21.68
N LEU A 33 0.89 13.61 -21.45
CA LEU A 33 0.00 12.79 -20.65
C LEU A 33 0.70 12.39 -19.35
N LEU A 34 0.07 12.75 -18.24
CA LEU A 34 0.47 12.33 -16.90
C LEU A 34 -0.52 11.26 -16.42
N THR A 35 -0.04 10.08 -16.07
CA THR A 35 -0.87 8.95 -15.68
C THR A 35 -0.55 8.55 -14.25
N TYR A 36 -1.60 8.43 -13.43
CA TYR A 36 -1.53 7.85 -12.10
C TYR A 36 -2.16 6.47 -12.14
N SER A 37 -1.43 5.48 -11.63
CA SER A 37 -1.94 4.13 -11.46
C SER A 37 -1.86 3.73 -9.99
N VAL A 38 -2.92 3.07 -9.52
CA VAL A 38 -2.97 2.48 -8.18
C VAL A 38 -3.26 1.01 -8.38
N GLU A 39 -2.29 0.19 -8.00
CA GLU A 39 -2.38 -1.26 -8.08
C GLU A 39 -2.40 -1.85 -6.66
N CYS A 40 -3.25 -2.86 -6.48
CA CYS A 40 -3.22 -3.70 -5.30
C CYS A 40 -3.09 -5.16 -5.73
N SER A 41 -2.38 -5.96 -4.93
CA SER A 41 -2.35 -7.42 -5.12
C SER A 41 -3.74 -8.05 -5.03
N ASP A 42 -4.65 -7.42 -4.28
CA ASP A 42 -6.05 -7.81 -4.20
C ASP A 42 -6.95 -6.90 -5.04
N THR A 43 -7.51 -7.46 -6.11
CA THR A 43 -8.42 -6.76 -7.03
C THR A 43 -9.85 -6.64 -6.51
N SER A 44 -10.14 -7.14 -5.31
CA SER A 44 -11.46 -7.04 -4.69
C SER A 44 -11.62 -5.85 -3.74
N LEU A 45 -10.53 -5.09 -3.53
CA LEU A 45 -10.56 -3.92 -2.66
C LEU A 45 -11.25 -2.73 -3.32
N LEU A 46 -12.05 -2.05 -2.51
CA LEU A 46 -12.64 -0.76 -2.84
C LEU A 46 -11.79 0.37 -2.25
N ALA A 47 -11.55 1.40 -3.05
CA ALA A 47 -10.79 2.58 -2.65
C ALA A 47 -11.58 3.88 -2.85
N ASP A 48 -11.48 4.77 -1.88
CA ASP A 48 -11.86 6.18 -2.01
C ASP A 48 -10.64 6.93 -2.58
N ILE A 49 -10.78 7.50 -3.78
CA ILE A 49 -9.69 8.18 -4.48
C ILE A 49 -9.99 9.66 -4.58
N THR A 50 -9.06 10.50 -4.14
CA THR A 50 -9.18 11.95 -4.27
C THR A 50 -7.99 12.51 -5.04
N TYR A 51 -8.26 13.28 -6.10
CA TYR A 51 -7.23 13.95 -6.88
C TYR A 51 -7.62 15.37 -7.30
N LEU A 52 -6.65 16.16 -7.75
CA LEU A 52 -6.89 17.47 -8.38
C LEU A 52 -6.87 17.32 -9.90
N ASP A 53 -7.89 17.83 -10.58
CA ASP A 53 -7.92 17.84 -12.04
C ASP A 53 -7.14 19.02 -12.65
N GLU A 54 -7.16 19.11 -13.98
CA GLU A 54 -6.53 20.19 -14.76
C GLU A 54 -7.03 21.60 -14.39
N THR A 55 -8.17 21.71 -13.72
CA THR A 55 -8.76 22.97 -13.26
C THR A 55 -8.43 23.31 -11.80
N ASN A 56 -7.64 22.45 -11.12
CA ASN A 56 -7.41 22.45 -9.67
C ASN A 56 -8.70 22.23 -8.86
N GLU A 57 -9.70 21.57 -9.42
CA GLU A 57 -10.86 21.10 -8.67
C GLU A 57 -10.59 19.72 -8.06
N LEU A 58 -11.04 19.54 -6.83
CA LEU A 58 -10.86 18.29 -6.10
C LEU A 58 -11.92 17.29 -6.55
N ILE A 59 -11.49 16.27 -7.28
CA ILE A 59 -12.31 15.14 -7.70
C ILE A 59 -12.23 14.06 -6.63
N LYS A 60 -13.38 13.57 -6.19
CA LYS A 60 -13.50 12.43 -5.28
C LYS A 60 -14.26 11.31 -5.97
N LEU A 61 -13.61 10.16 -6.10
CA LEU A 61 -14.19 8.88 -6.47
C LEU A 61 -14.36 8.05 -5.19
N THR A 62 -15.44 7.29 -5.10
CA THR A 62 -15.77 6.50 -3.92
C THR A 62 -16.11 5.08 -4.32
N ASP A 63 -15.65 4.11 -3.54
CA ASP A 63 -15.90 2.69 -3.77
C ASP A 63 -15.44 2.21 -5.17
N GLU A 64 -14.28 2.68 -5.63
CA GLU A 64 -13.71 2.23 -6.92
C GLU A 64 -13.01 0.87 -6.75
N GLU A 65 -13.29 -0.07 -7.66
CA GLU A 65 -12.63 -1.38 -7.70
C GLU A 65 -11.18 -1.23 -8.22
N LEU A 66 -10.22 -1.86 -7.54
CA LEU A 66 -8.81 -1.92 -7.97
C LEU A 66 -8.56 -3.10 -8.94
N PRO A 67 -7.61 -3.02 -9.89
CA PRO A 67 -6.68 -1.90 -10.12
C PRO A 67 -7.37 -0.71 -10.80
N TRP A 68 -6.96 0.50 -10.42
CA TRP A 68 -7.49 1.74 -10.97
C TRP A 68 -6.38 2.58 -11.60
N SER A 69 -6.70 3.26 -12.70
CA SER A 69 -5.81 4.21 -13.34
C SER A 69 -6.57 5.46 -13.77
N VAL A 70 -5.99 6.64 -13.54
CA VAL A 70 -6.45 7.90 -14.14
C VAL A 70 -5.34 8.48 -14.99
N SER A 71 -5.69 8.96 -16.17
CA SER A 71 -4.79 9.76 -16.99
C SER A 71 -5.31 11.20 -17.02
N VAL A 72 -4.42 12.14 -16.75
CA VAL A 72 -4.68 13.58 -16.79
C VAL A 72 -3.85 14.13 -17.96
N GLU A 73 -4.54 14.70 -18.95
CA GLU A 73 -3.87 15.40 -20.05
C GLU A 73 -3.45 16.77 -19.55
N VAL A 74 -2.17 17.11 -19.67
CA VAL A 74 -1.65 18.41 -19.25
C VAL A 74 -1.46 19.24 -20.51
N GLN A 75 -2.36 20.21 -20.74
CA GLN A 75 -2.38 20.99 -21.99
C GLN A 75 -1.35 22.13 -22.07
N ASP A 76 -0.46 22.29 -21.09
CA ASP A 76 0.56 23.34 -21.16
C ASP A 76 1.81 23.00 -20.34
N SER A 77 2.98 23.15 -20.96
CA SER A 77 4.32 22.98 -20.36
C SER A 77 4.59 23.91 -19.14
N ALA A 78 3.70 24.88 -18.89
CA ALA A 78 3.75 25.78 -17.75
C ALA A 78 2.90 25.35 -16.55
N PHE A 79 2.25 24.17 -16.60
CA PHE A 79 1.38 23.72 -15.52
C PHE A 79 2.19 23.34 -14.27
N ILE A 80 2.21 24.25 -13.29
CA ILE A 80 2.62 23.97 -11.91
C ILE A 80 1.42 23.33 -11.20
N GLY A 81 1.13 22.10 -11.57
CA GLY A 81 0.11 21.30 -10.91
C GLY A 81 0.73 20.56 -9.74
N VAL A 82 0.31 20.85 -8.51
CA VAL A 82 0.52 19.90 -7.42
C VAL A 82 -0.48 18.78 -7.66
N ALA A 83 -0.02 17.67 -8.19
CA ALA A 83 -0.84 16.48 -8.22
C ALA A 83 -0.96 15.94 -6.80
N TYR A 84 -2.21 15.95 -6.33
CA TYR A 84 -2.60 15.33 -5.08
C TYR A 84 -3.23 14.00 -5.44
N LEU A 85 -2.72 12.90 -4.92
CA LEU A 85 -3.42 11.62 -4.96
C LEU A 85 -3.57 11.14 -3.52
N LYS A 86 -4.82 11.05 -3.07
CA LYS A 86 -5.17 10.42 -1.82
C LYS A 86 -5.95 9.16 -2.09
N VAL A 87 -5.41 8.05 -1.62
CA VAL A 87 -6.07 6.75 -1.65
C VAL A 87 -6.43 6.42 -0.21
N GLU A 88 -7.72 6.25 0.06
CA GLU A 88 -8.22 5.73 1.33
C GLU A 88 -8.76 4.33 1.12
N ILE A 89 -8.21 3.36 1.85
CA ILE A 89 -8.70 1.99 1.84
C ILE A 89 -9.43 1.73 3.15
N ASP A 90 -10.62 1.15 3.06
CA ASP A 90 -11.33 0.68 4.24
C ASP A 90 -10.65 -0.58 4.78
N SER A 91 -9.86 -0.41 5.84
CA SER A 91 -9.14 -1.53 6.45
C SER A 91 -10.01 -2.65 6.99
N SER A 92 -11.31 -2.41 7.16
CA SER A 92 -12.22 -3.46 7.60
C SER A 92 -12.41 -4.56 6.56
N GLU A 93 -11.98 -4.33 5.31
CA GLU A 93 -11.97 -5.31 4.21
C GLU A 93 -10.56 -5.81 3.85
N VAL A 94 -9.50 -5.22 4.42
CA VAL A 94 -8.10 -5.49 4.01
C VAL A 94 -7.51 -6.70 4.71
N PHE A 95 -7.92 -6.98 5.95
CA PHE A 95 -7.33 -8.05 6.75
C PHE A 95 -8.10 -9.36 6.61
N THR A 96 -7.58 -10.26 5.79
CA THR A 96 -7.97 -11.67 5.82
C THR A 96 -7.20 -12.33 6.97
N SER A 97 -7.91 -12.88 7.97
CA SER A 97 -7.27 -13.72 8.99
C SER A 97 -7.14 -15.15 8.46
N TYR A 98 -5.93 -15.69 8.40
CA TYR A 98 -5.69 -17.07 7.96
C TYR A 98 -5.85 -18.08 9.09
N ALA A 99 -5.43 -17.71 10.31
CA ALA A 99 -5.49 -18.56 11.48
C ALA A 99 -5.69 -17.73 12.75
N ASN A 100 -6.41 -18.32 13.70
CA ASN A 100 -6.61 -17.81 15.06
C ASN A 100 -6.73 -19.01 15.98
N ASP A 101 -5.61 -19.37 16.61
CA ASP A 101 -5.51 -20.59 17.41
C ASP A 101 -4.40 -20.46 18.49
N VAL A 102 -4.05 -21.57 19.12
CA VAL A 102 -3.00 -21.69 20.13
C VAL A 102 -1.85 -22.55 19.63
N ASN A 103 -0.61 -22.11 19.85
CA ASN A 103 0.53 -22.95 19.51
C ASN A 103 0.55 -24.23 20.40
N THR A 104 0.88 -25.38 19.80
CA THR A 104 0.96 -26.66 20.49
C THR A 104 2.41 -27.13 20.71
N GLY A 105 3.37 -26.43 20.12
CA GLY A 105 4.80 -26.66 20.32
C GLY A 105 5.60 -25.37 20.47
N VAL A 106 6.82 -25.52 20.99
CA VAL A 106 7.78 -24.42 21.15
C VAL A 106 9.12 -24.85 20.59
N SER A 107 9.68 -23.99 19.76
CA SER A 107 11.06 -24.02 19.31
C SER A 107 11.47 -22.59 18.99
N SER A 108 12.74 -22.25 19.20
CA SER A 108 13.21 -20.89 18.91
C SER A 108 12.93 -20.50 17.47
N TYR A 109 12.37 -19.30 17.29
CA TYR A 109 11.99 -18.71 16.00
C TYR A 109 10.96 -19.54 15.23
N LYS A 110 10.13 -20.33 15.92
CA LYS A 110 9.10 -21.17 15.27
C LYS A 110 7.73 -20.95 15.89
N LEU A 111 6.72 -20.87 15.04
CA LEU A 111 5.34 -21.18 15.41
C LEU A 111 5.07 -22.62 15.04
N ILE A 112 4.73 -23.45 16.04
CA ILE A 112 4.37 -24.86 15.85
C ILE A 112 2.94 -25.06 16.33
N ASP A 113 2.06 -25.39 15.40
CA ASP A 113 0.68 -25.72 15.67
C ASP A 113 0.28 -26.99 14.90
N GLY A 114 0.23 -28.11 15.62
CA GLY A 114 -0.12 -29.43 15.08
C GLY A 114 -1.57 -29.59 14.65
N ASP A 115 -2.47 -28.67 15.00
CA ASP A 115 -3.87 -28.68 14.55
C ASP A 115 -4.12 -27.73 13.36
N ALA A 116 -3.15 -26.88 13.02
CA ALA A 116 -3.21 -25.95 11.89
C ALA A 116 -2.80 -26.60 10.55
N ASP A 117 -3.23 -25.97 9.45
CA ASP A 117 -2.75 -26.24 8.08
C ASP A 117 -2.42 -24.91 7.39
N PHE A 118 -1.26 -24.35 7.70
CA PHE A 118 -0.79 -23.05 7.21
C PHE A 118 -0.68 -23.00 5.68
N GLU A 119 -0.31 -24.11 5.04
CA GLU A 119 -0.21 -24.20 3.57
C GLU A 119 -1.61 -24.15 2.93
N ALA A 120 -2.58 -24.90 3.45
CA ALA A 120 -3.94 -24.89 2.93
C ALA A 120 -4.68 -23.57 3.22
N SER A 121 -4.35 -22.90 4.34
CA SER A 121 -4.86 -21.57 4.67
C SER A 121 -4.28 -20.46 3.79
N GLY A 122 -3.18 -20.72 3.07
CA GLY A 122 -2.54 -19.73 2.20
C GLY A 122 -1.62 -18.76 2.94
N VAL A 123 -1.06 -19.16 4.08
CA VAL A 123 -0.04 -18.36 4.76
C VAL A 123 1.21 -18.29 3.90
N GLU A 124 1.73 -17.08 3.69
CA GLU A 124 2.91 -16.82 2.88
C GLU A 124 4.03 -16.16 3.71
N VAL A 125 5.21 -16.02 3.10
CA VAL A 125 6.31 -15.25 3.68
C VAL A 125 5.89 -13.79 3.79
N ASP A 126 6.41 -13.09 4.80
CA ASP A 126 6.10 -11.70 5.18
C ASP A 126 4.72 -11.48 5.84
N ASP A 127 3.86 -12.51 5.93
CA ASP A 127 2.63 -12.43 6.71
C ASP A 127 2.89 -12.06 8.18
N VAL A 128 1.96 -11.32 8.78
CA VAL A 128 2.11 -10.82 10.15
C VAL A 128 1.41 -11.76 11.12
N ILE A 129 2.13 -12.10 12.19
CA ILE A 129 1.62 -12.90 13.31
C ILE A 129 1.59 -12.04 14.56
N TYR A 130 0.39 -11.80 15.10
CA TYR A 130 0.20 -11.21 16.42
C TYR A 130 0.17 -12.31 17.47
N ILE A 131 0.85 -12.06 18.58
CA ILE A 131 0.79 -12.92 19.77
C ILE A 131 -0.11 -12.27 20.78
N ASP A 132 -1.12 -13.01 21.23
CA ASP A 132 -2.19 -12.53 22.10
C ASP A 132 -2.92 -11.33 21.45
N PRO A 133 -4.22 -11.43 21.13
CA PRO A 133 -4.95 -10.38 20.42
C PRO A 133 -5.01 -9.05 21.19
N ASP A 134 -4.77 -9.07 22.50
CA ASP A 134 -4.72 -7.88 23.33
C ASP A 134 -3.29 -7.27 23.42
N SER A 135 -2.30 -7.93 22.84
CA SER A 135 -0.90 -7.52 22.82
C SER A 135 -0.54 -6.81 21.50
N LEU A 136 0.33 -5.80 21.59
CA LEU A 136 0.89 -5.12 20.42
C LEU A 136 2.17 -5.80 19.92
N GLN A 137 2.46 -7.02 20.36
CA GLN A 137 3.63 -7.77 19.93
C GLN A 137 3.30 -8.58 18.68
N TYR A 138 4.14 -8.44 17.66
CA TYR A 138 4.01 -9.15 16.41
C TYR A 138 5.37 -9.61 15.89
N THR A 139 5.34 -10.60 15.02
CA THR A 139 6.47 -11.08 14.22
C THR A 139 5.99 -11.29 12.79
N THR A 140 6.90 -11.66 11.89
CA THR A 140 6.57 -11.98 10.50
C THR A 140 7.01 -13.39 10.15
N VAL A 141 6.33 -13.98 9.18
CA VAL A 141 6.69 -15.29 8.61
C VAL A 141 7.95 -15.12 7.76
N ASP A 142 9.04 -15.78 8.16
CA ASP A 142 10.30 -15.83 7.40
C ASP A 142 10.31 -17.04 6.43
N ALA A 143 9.64 -18.13 6.80
CA ALA A 143 9.44 -19.29 5.94
C ALA A 143 8.24 -20.15 6.37
N VAL A 144 7.56 -20.76 5.41
CA VAL A 144 6.57 -21.82 5.65
C VAL A 144 7.30 -23.17 5.56
N ASP A 145 7.62 -23.77 6.71
CA ASP A 145 8.40 -25.02 6.74
C ASP A 145 7.52 -26.24 6.42
N SER A 146 6.26 -26.21 6.84
CA SER A 146 5.25 -27.26 6.61
C SER A 146 3.85 -26.74 6.98
N ALA A 147 2.82 -27.53 6.68
CA ALA A 147 1.44 -27.29 7.13
C ALA A 147 1.30 -26.92 8.61
N THR A 148 2.15 -27.40 9.51
CA THR A 148 2.04 -27.18 10.97
C THR A 148 3.17 -26.36 11.56
N THR A 149 4.07 -25.77 10.74
CA THR A 149 5.25 -25.08 11.26
C THR A 149 5.69 -23.92 10.37
N LEU A 150 5.89 -22.76 11.00
CA LEU A 150 6.44 -21.55 10.39
C LEU A 150 7.76 -21.16 11.05
N THR A 151 8.68 -20.61 10.25
CA THR A 151 9.84 -19.84 10.73
C THR A 151 9.44 -18.39 10.89
N LEU A 152 9.87 -17.78 11.99
CA LEU A 152 9.52 -16.41 12.37
C LEU A 152 10.76 -15.52 12.37
N SER A 153 10.59 -14.24 12.04
CA SER A 153 11.67 -13.24 12.07
C SER A 153 12.13 -12.89 13.50
N SER A 154 11.28 -13.15 14.50
CA SER A 154 11.60 -12.99 15.93
C SER A 154 11.05 -14.15 16.77
N ASP A 155 11.78 -14.49 17.84
CA ASP A 155 11.40 -15.54 18.76
C ASP A 155 10.42 -14.99 19.80
N LEU A 156 9.12 -15.18 19.58
CA LEU A 156 8.08 -14.68 20.48
C LEU A 156 7.23 -15.79 21.13
N PHE A 157 7.30 -17.04 20.64
CA PHE A 157 6.55 -18.17 21.21
C PHE A 157 7.40 -18.92 22.25
N GLU A 158 7.56 -18.33 23.44
CA GLU A 158 8.37 -18.92 24.52
C GLU A 158 7.67 -20.06 25.29
N ALA A 159 6.34 -20.19 25.13
CA ALA A 159 5.51 -21.18 25.81
C ALA A 159 4.46 -21.78 24.87
N ILE A 160 3.99 -23.00 25.19
CA ILE A 160 2.83 -23.60 24.54
C ILE A 160 1.54 -22.91 25.00
N SER A 161 0.46 -23.09 24.26
CA SER A 161 -0.87 -22.52 24.56
C SER A 161 -0.86 -20.99 24.59
N THR A 162 -0.04 -20.39 23.73
CA THR A 162 -0.01 -18.96 23.44
C THR A 162 -0.94 -18.70 22.25
N ASP A 163 -1.96 -17.87 22.47
CA ASP A 163 -2.90 -17.45 21.41
C ASP A 163 -2.16 -16.66 20.32
N TYR A 164 -2.52 -16.88 19.07
CA TYR A 164 -1.96 -16.15 17.93
C TYR A 164 -2.98 -15.87 16.83
N PHE A 165 -2.71 -14.84 16.05
CA PHE A 165 -3.49 -14.43 14.89
C PHE A 165 -2.55 -14.22 13.71
N ILE A 166 -2.86 -14.84 12.57
CA ILE A 166 -2.10 -14.63 11.32
C ILE A 166 -2.96 -13.81 10.37
N TYR A 167 -2.40 -12.70 9.89
CA TYR A 167 -3.02 -11.83 8.90
C TYR A 167 -2.19 -11.78 7.62
N GLU A 168 -2.91 -11.78 6.50
CA GLU A 168 -2.36 -11.48 5.18
C GLU A 168 -1.79 -10.05 5.16
N VAL A 169 -0.53 -9.91 4.77
CA VAL A 169 0.02 -8.59 4.45
C VAL A 169 -0.25 -8.26 3.00
N LYS A 170 -1.17 -7.31 2.78
CA LYS A 170 -1.41 -6.77 1.44
C LYS A 170 -0.50 -5.58 1.19
N THR A 171 0.26 -5.65 0.09
CA THR A 171 1.05 -4.53 -0.41
C THR A 171 0.20 -3.72 -1.38
N LEU A 172 0.01 -2.44 -1.09
CA LEU A 172 -0.49 -1.47 -2.05
C LEU A 172 0.68 -0.79 -2.72
N THR A 173 0.63 -0.66 -4.04
CA THR A 173 1.64 0.09 -4.81
C THR A 173 0.94 1.18 -5.62
N ALA A 174 1.36 2.41 -5.40
CA ALA A 174 0.94 3.56 -6.19
C ALA A 174 2.11 4.01 -7.06
N THR A 175 1.87 4.15 -8.35
CA THR A 175 2.89 4.52 -9.33
C THR A 175 2.46 5.79 -10.06
N ALA A 176 3.41 6.70 -10.23
CA ALA A 176 3.23 7.89 -11.04
C ALA A 176 4.08 7.75 -12.31
N ASP A 177 3.43 7.81 -13.47
CA ASP A 177 4.09 7.69 -14.78
C ASP A 177 3.86 8.97 -15.59
N TYR A 178 4.90 9.44 -16.29
CA TYR A 178 4.84 10.58 -17.18
C TYR A 178 5.40 10.20 -18.55
N ASN A 179 4.57 10.35 -19.59
CA ASN A 179 4.92 9.94 -20.97
C ASN A 179 5.46 8.50 -21.09
N GLY A 180 5.00 7.59 -20.23
CA GLY A 180 5.40 6.19 -20.21
C GLY A 180 6.70 5.89 -19.46
N GLU A 181 7.30 6.88 -18.80
CA GLU A 181 8.40 6.69 -17.84
C GLU A 181 7.86 6.77 -16.41
N THR A 182 8.21 5.79 -15.58
CA THR A 182 7.87 5.81 -14.15
C THR A 182 8.71 6.86 -13.45
N LEU A 183 8.03 7.85 -12.88
CA LEU A 183 8.63 8.91 -12.08
C LEU A 183 8.93 8.38 -10.67
N ASP A 184 7.92 7.79 -10.04
CA ASP A 184 8.05 7.28 -8.68
C ASP A 184 7.12 6.09 -8.44
N THR A 185 7.47 5.28 -7.44
CA THR A 185 6.69 4.13 -6.97
C THR A 185 6.69 4.14 -5.45
N VAL A 186 5.50 4.26 -4.86
CA VAL A 186 5.29 4.20 -3.42
C VAL A 186 4.55 2.92 -3.09
N SER A 187 5.17 2.08 -2.27
CA SER A 187 4.53 0.89 -1.74
C SER A 187 4.28 1.02 -0.24
N ALA A 188 3.18 0.44 0.26
CA ALA A 188 3.12 0.04 1.65
C ALA A 188 2.29 -1.18 1.92
N GLU A 189 2.58 -1.71 3.09
CA GLU A 189 1.90 -2.80 3.76
C GLU A 189 0.68 -2.27 4.52
N SER A 190 -0.43 -3.00 4.46
CA SER A 190 -1.75 -2.66 5.03
C SER A 190 -1.75 -2.22 6.50
N GLU A 191 -0.72 -2.53 7.28
CA GLU A 191 -0.60 -2.14 8.70
C GLU A 191 0.14 -0.83 8.96
N ARG A 192 0.88 -0.32 7.97
CA ARG A 192 1.69 0.89 8.13
C ARG A 192 1.02 2.05 7.40
N SER A 193 0.59 3.05 8.17
CA SER A 193 0.11 4.33 7.64
C SER A 193 1.14 4.88 6.63
N LEU A 194 0.71 5.01 5.38
CA LEU A 194 1.47 5.67 4.33
C LEU A 194 1.37 7.19 4.47
N SER A 195 2.36 7.79 5.09
CA SER A 195 2.66 9.21 4.92
C SER A 195 3.91 9.37 4.05
N CYS A 196 3.80 9.11 2.74
CA CYS A 196 4.91 9.32 1.81
C CYS A 196 4.79 10.68 1.12
N LEU A 197 5.67 11.63 1.45
CA LEU A 197 5.78 12.91 0.74
C LEU A 197 6.69 12.71 -0.49
N ILE A 198 6.14 12.70 -1.71
CA ILE A 198 6.92 12.59 -2.95
C ILE A 198 7.46 13.98 -3.37
N GLN A 199 8.56 14.40 -2.77
CA GLN A 199 9.17 15.68 -3.14
C GLN A 199 10.20 15.50 -4.26
N GLU A 200 9.75 15.31 -5.50
CA GLU A 200 10.65 15.32 -6.67
C GLU A 200 10.63 16.67 -7.41
N SER A 201 11.81 17.30 -7.48
CA SER A 201 12.08 18.39 -8.41
C SER A 201 12.36 17.80 -9.79
N ILE A 202 11.39 17.84 -10.69
CA ILE A 202 11.65 17.61 -12.12
C ILE A 202 12.29 18.89 -12.66
N ASP A 203 13.60 18.83 -12.93
CA ASP A 203 14.27 19.84 -13.76
C ASP A 203 13.90 19.54 -15.22
N LEU A 204 12.86 20.21 -15.74
CA LEU A 204 12.48 20.24 -17.16
C LEU A 204 13.36 21.22 -17.96
#